data_AF-A0A357LVQ1-F1
#
_entry.id   AF-A0A357LVQ1-F1
#
_cell.length_a   1.000
_cell.length_b   1.000
_cell.length_c   1.000
_cell.angle_alpha   90.00
_cell.angle_beta   90.00
_cell.angle_gamma   90.00
#
_symmetry.space_group_name_H-M   'P 1'
#
loop_
_entity.id
_entity.type
_entity.pdbx_description
1 polymer ?
#
loop_
_entity_poly.entity_id
_entity_poly.type
_entity_poly.pdbx_seq_one_letter_code
_entity_poly.pdbx_strand_id
1 'polypeptide(L)'
;IVFTLEASWKMLSGELPVKNLSGPISIAKVAGDSASGGLLAFAGFLALLSVSLGVFNLLPVPILDGGHIVFYSAELIRGRPLPESVQIAAVKMGMFLLLMLMSVAFYNDISRL
;
A
#
# COMPACT_ATOMS: atom_id res chain seq x y z
N ILE A 1 -14.99 -3.07 1.10
CA ILE A 1 -14.55 -2.63 -0.25
C ILE A 1 -14.80 -1.15 -0.47
N VAL A 2 -16.05 -0.65 -0.39
CA VAL A 2 -16.34 0.80 -0.54
C VAL A 2 -15.53 1.66 0.44
N PHE A 3 -15.54 1.29 1.73
CA PHE A 3 -14.72 1.95 2.75
C PHE A 3 -13.21 1.98 2.40
N THR A 4 -12.66 0.86 1.93
CA THR A 4 -11.25 0.74 1.55
C THR A 4 -10.92 1.64 0.36
N LEU A 5 -11.79 1.68 -0.65
CA LEU A 5 -11.61 2.53 -1.83
C LEU A 5 -11.67 4.02 -1.48
N GLU A 6 -12.64 4.42 -0.65
CA GLU A 6 -12.75 5.80 -0.17
C GLU A 6 -11.55 6.23 0.67
N ALA A 7 -11.06 5.35 1.56
CA ALA A 7 -9.87 5.62 2.36
C ALA A 7 -8.63 5.78 1.49
N SER A 8 -8.42 4.88 0.51
CA SER A 8 -7.31 4.97 -0.45
C SER A 8 -7.38 6.24 -1.29
N TRP A 9 -8.59 6.64 -1.73
CA TRP A 9 -8.79 7.89 -2.47
C TRP A 9 -8.44 9.13 -1.64
N LYS A 10 -8.93 9.19 -0.39
CA LYS A 10 -8.63 10.30 0.54
C LYS A 10 -7.15 10.39 0.93
N MET A 11 -6.44 9.26 0.93
CA MET A 11 -4.98 9.26 1.09
C MET A 11 -4.27 9.84 -0.12
N LEU A 12 -4.70 9.45 -1.33
CA LEU A 12 -4.14 9.96 -2.58
C LEU A 12 -4.47 11.45 -2.82
N SER A 13 -5.64 11.92 -2.39
CA SER A 13 -6.03 13.33 -2.47
C SER A 13 -5.36 14.21 -1.40
N GLY A 14 -4.60 13.63 -0.46
CA GLY A 14 -3.94 14.36 0.62
C GLY A 14 -4.89 14.82 1.73
N GLU A 15 -6.16 14.40 1.72
CA GLU A 15 -7.14 14.71 2.75
C GLU A 15 -6.89 13.95 4.06
N LEU A 16 -6.14 12.86 4.00
CA LEU A 16 -5.70 12.11 5.18
C LEU A 16 -4.30 12.55 5.61
N PRO A 17 -4.15 13.08 6.84
CA PRO A 17 -2.84 13.41 7.39
C PRO A 17 -1.90 12.20 7.35
N VAL A 18 -0.65 12.41 6.94
CA VAL A 18 0.38 11.35 6.88
C VAL A 18 0.58 10.66 8.24
N LYS A 19 0.26 11.36 9.33
CA LYS A 19 0.23 10.85 10.71
C LYS A 19 -0.83 9.76 10.98
N ASN A 20 -1.83 9.60 10.11
CA ASN A 20 -2.83 8.51 10.16
C ASN A 20 -2.40 7.27 9.37
N LEU A 21 -1.20 7.30 8.76
CA LEU A 21 -0.63 6.12 8.13
C LEU A 21 -0.24 5.14 9.24
N SER A 22 -1.05 4.09 9.43
CA SER A 22 -0.74 3.01 10.35
C SER A 22 0.50 2.27 9.87
N GLY A 23 1.59 2.32 10.64
CA GLY A 23 2.78 1.54 10.33
C GLY A 23 2.69 0.10 10.85
N PRO A 24 3.76 -0.69 10.66
CA PRO A 24 3.80 -2.11 11.04
C PRO A 24 3.51 -2.36 12.52
N ILE A 25 3.94 -1.45 13.41
CA ILE A 25 3.75 -1.60 14.86
C ILE A 25 2.28 -1.39 15.20
N SER A 26 1.65 -0.37 14.62
CA SER A 26 0.21 -0.11 14.80
C SER A 26 -0.64 -1.28 14.29
N ILE A 27 -0.28 -1.87 13.14
CA ILE A 27 -0.94 -3.07 12.61
C ILE A 27 -0.79 -4.26 13.56
N ALA A 28 0.41 -4.48 14.11
CA ALA A 28 0.66 -5.55 15.07
C ALA A 28 -0.15 -5.38 16.36
N LYS A 29 -0.31 -4.14 16.85
CA LYS A 29 -1.13 -3.84 18.03
C LYS A 29 -2.61 -4.15 17.78
N VAL A 30 -3.18 -3.67 16.67
CA VAL A 30 -4.58 -3.93 16.30
C VAL A 30 -4.82 -5.43 16.06
N ALA A 31 -3.84 -6.13 15.49
CA ALA A 31 -3.89 -7.58 15.35
C ALA A 31 -3.96 -8.29 16.72
N GLY A 32 -3.14 -7.86 17.69
CA GLY A 32 -3.17 -8.35 19.07
C GLY A 32 -4.52 -8.09 19.75
N ASP A 33 -5.03 -6.86 19.69
CA ASP A 33 -6.32 -6.48 20.24
C ASP A 33 -7.48 -7.29 19.62
N SER A 34 -7.43 -7.49 18.30
CA SER A 34 -8.42 -8.31 17.58
C SER A 34 -8.34 -9.79 17.96
N ALA A 35 -7.14 -10.32 18.19
CA ALA A 35 -6.95 -11.68 18.67
C ALA A 35 -7.49 -11.87 20.10
N SER A 36 -7.32 -10.87 20.98
CA SER A 36 -7.94 -10.86 22.31
C SER A 36 -9.48 -10.81 22.25
N GLY A 37 -10.05 -10.22 21.20
CA GLY A 37 -11.49 -10.23 20.91
C GLY A 37 -12.04 -11.56 20.39
N GLY A 38 -11.19 -12.58 20.20
CA GLY A 38 -11.55 -13.93 19.75
C GLY A 38 -11.41 -14.15 18.24
N LEU A 39 -11.58 -15.42 17.83
CA LEU A 39 -11.34 -15.89 16.46
C LEU A 39 -12.15 -15.13 15.39
N LEU A 40 -13.41 -14.81 15.69
CA LEU A 40 -14.30 -14.13 14.73
C LEU A 40 -13.87 -12.67 14.51
N ALA A 41 -13.46 -11.97 15.57
CA ALA A 41 -12.93 -10.61 15.48
C ALA A 41 -11.59 -10.58 14.74
N PHE A 42 -10.70 -11.51 15.05
CA PHE A 42 -9.42 -11.65 14.35
C PHE A 42 -9.57 -11.99 12.87
N ALA A 43 -10.48 -12.91 12.51
CA ALA A 43 -10.78 -13.23 11.12
C ALA A 43 -11.36 -12.01 10.37
N GLY A 44 -12.23 -11.22 11.01
CA GLY A 44 -12.76 -9.97 10.46
C GLY A 44 -11.66 -8.93 10.20
N PHE A 45 -10.74 -8.76 11.15
CA PHE A 45 -9.57 -7.91 10.99
C PHE A 45 -8.67 -8.38 9.83
N LEU A 46 -8.36 -9.67 9.75
CA LEU A 46 -7.56 -10.24 8.67
C LEU A 46 -8.22 -10.04 7.31
N ALA A 47 -9.54 -10.22 7.22
CA ALA A 47 -10.28 -9.98 5.99
C ALA A 47 -10.19 -8.52 5.55
N LEU A 48 -10.37 -7.57 6.48
CA LEU A 48 -10.24 -6.13 6.20
C LEU A 48 -8.81 -5.78 5.77
N LEU A 49 -7.80 -6.28 6.49
CA LEU A 49 -6.40 -6.05 6.19
C LEU A 49 -6.03 -6.61 4.80
N SER A 50 -6.46 -7.82 4.49
CA SER A 50 -6.21 -8.47 3.20
C SER A 50 -6.83 -7.70 2.03
N VAL A 51 -8.08 -7.24 2.17
CA VAL A 51 -8.73 -6.41 1.15
C VAL A 51 -8.00 -5.08 0.98
N SER A 52 -7.55 -4.48 2.08
CA SER A 52 -6.82 -3.21 2.05
C SER A 52 -5.48 -3.37 1.33
N LEU A 53 -4.68 -4.38 1.68
CA LEU A 53 -3.42 -4.69 1.00
C LEU A 53 -3.63 -5.01 -0.48
N GLY A 54 -4.69 -5.76 -0.82
CA GLY A 54 -5.06 -6.03 -2.21
C GLY A 54 -5.32 -4.75 -3.01
N VAL A 55 -6.06 -3.79 -2.44
CA VAL A 55 -6.29 -2.48 -3.09
C VAL A 55 -4.99 -1.69 -3.21
N PHE A 56 -4.14 -1.68 -2.18
CA PHE A 56 -2.84 -1.00 -2.24
C PHE A 56 -1.92 -1.60 -3.31
N ASN A 57 -1.86 -2.93 -3.45
CA ASN A 57 -1.03 -3.60 -4.46
C ASN A 57 -1.48 -3.30 -5.90
N LEU A 58 -2.75 -2.97 -6.11
CA LEU A 58 -3.26 -2.59 -7.43
C LEU A 58 -2.98 -1.13 -7.81
N LEU A 59 -2.38 -0.34 -6.91
CA LEU A 59 -1.98 1.03 -7.23
C LEU A 59 -0.90 1.05 -8.33
N PRO A 60 -0.85 2.11 -9.16
CA PRO A 60 0.08 2.24 -10.28
C PRO A 60 1.51 2.58 -9.81
N VAL A 61 2.08 1.76 -8.92
CA VAL A 61 3.43 1.92 -8.37
C VAL A 61 4.31 0.82 -8.94
N PRO A 62 5.45 1.13 -9.60
CA PRO A 62 6.31 0.16 -10.31
C PRO A 62 6.78 -1.07 -9.54
N ILE A 63 6.84 -1.00 -8.20
CA ILE A 63 7.27 -2.11 -7.32
C ILE A 63 6.11 -3.02 -6.91
N LEU A 64 4.86 -2.60 -7.15
CA LEU A 64 3.64 -3.32 -6.79
C LEU A 64 3.03 -4.01 -8.02
N ASP A 65 2.12 -4.95 -7.79
CA ASP A 65 1.42 -5.70 -8.84
C ASP A 65 0.74 -4.78 -9.87
N GLY A 66 0.16 -3.66 -9.42
CA GLY A 66 -0.45 -2.63 -10.26
C GLY A 66 0.55 -1.87 -11.15
N GLY A 67 1.83 -1.81 -10.75
CA GLY A 67 2.90 -1.27 -11.59
C GLY A 67 3.12 -2.10 -12.85
N HIS A 68 3.04 -3.43 -12.73
CA HIS A 68 3.10 -4.33 -13.88
C HIS A 68 1.91 -4.12 -14.82
N ILE A 69 0.70 -3.92 -14.27
CA ILE A 69 -0.49 -3.59 -15.07
C ILE A 69 -0.24 -2.33 -15.89
N VAL A 70 0.36 -1.29 -15.30
CA VAL A 70 0.71 -0.06 -16.02
C VAL A 70 1.74 -0.32 -17.11
N PHE A 71 2.79 -1.10 -16.84
CA PHE A 71 3.80 -1.44 -17.85
C PHE A 71 3.18 -2.20 -19.02
N TYR A 72 2.40 -3.25 -18.77
CA TYR A 72 1.76 -4.02 -19.83
C TYR A 72 0.72 -3.21 -20.60
N SER A 73 -0.02 -2.33 -19.93
CA SER A 73 -0.95 -1.40 -20.59
C SER A 73 -0.20 -0.44 -21.51
N ALA A 74 0.93 0.09 -21.07
CA ALA A 74 1.78 0.95 -21.86
C ALA A 74 2.40 0.20 -23.05
N GLU A 75 2.83 -1.05 -22.88
CA GLU A 75 3.34 -1.90 -23.96
C GLU A 75 2.26 -2.21 -25.00
N LEU A 76 1.04 -2.49 -24.55
CA LEU A 76 -0.11 -2.73 -25.43
C LEU A 76 -0.41 -1.51 -26.31
N ILE A 77 -0.44 -0.31 -25.71
CA ILE A 77 -0.65 0.95 -26.44
C ILE A 77 0.50 1.24 -27.39
N ARG A 78 1.74 0.95 -26.99
CA ARG A 78 2.95 1.24 -27.76
C ARG A 78 3.24 0.21 -28.85
N GLY A 79 2.61 -0.97 -28.78
CA GLY A 79 2.81 -2.10 -29.70
C GLY A 79 4.22 -2.73 -29.65
N ARG A 80 5.05 -2.33 -28.68
CA ARG A 80 6.43 -2.81 -28.51
C ARG A 80 6.83 -2.78 -27.03
N PRO A 81 7.68 -3.73 -26.58
CA PRO A 81 8.10 -3.81 -25.19
C PRO A 81 8.76 -2.51 -24.72
N LEU A 82 8.57 -2.18 -23.45
CA LEU A 82 9.21 -1.03 -22.81
C LEU A 82 10.73 -1.27 -22.75
N PRO A 83 11.56 -0.23 -22.94
CA PRO A 83 13.00 -0.41 -22.83
C PRO A 83 13.34 -0.80 -21.40
N GLU A 84 14.25 -1.75 -21.22
CA GLU A 84 14.67 -2.25 -19.92
C GLU A 84 15.17 -1.12 -18.99
N SER A 85 15.84 -0.12 -19.57
CA SER A 85 16.29 1.08 -18.85
C SER A 85 15.15 1.87 -18.20
N VAL A 86 13.98 1.94 -18.84
CA VAL A 86 12.80 2.63 -18.31
C VAL A 86 12.17 1.82 -17.17
N GLN A 87 12.06 0.50 -17.33
CA GLN A 87 11.53 -0.38 -16.28
C GLN A 87 12.42 -0.32 -15.04
N ILE A 88 13.74 -0.42 -15.20
CA ILE A 88 14.71 -0.32 -14.10
C ILE A 88 14.63 1.05 -13.41
N ALA A 89 14.54 2.14 -14.17
CA ALA A 89 14.41 3.48 -13.60
C ALA A 89 13.12 3.65 -12.80
N ALA A 90 12.00 3.15 -13.33
CA ALA A 90 10.70 3.19 -12.67
C ALA A 90 10.69 2.36 -11.37
N VAL A 91 11.25 1.15 -11.38
CA VAL A 91 11.39 0.30 -10.19
C VAL A 91 12.28 0.96 -9.14
N LYS A 92 13.41 1.56 -9.53
CA LYS A 92 14.30 2.29 -8.61
C LYS A 92 13.58 3.48 -7.95
N MET A 93 12.84 4.27 -8.73
CA MET A 93 12.03 5.35 -8.16
C MET A 93 10.93 4.81 -7.24
N GLY A 94 10.21 3.77 -7.65
CA GLY A 94 9.18 3.13 -6.84
C GLY A 94 9.72 2.60 -5.52
N MET A 95 10.88 1.94 -5.54
CA MET A 95 11.58 1.45 -4.35
C MET A 95 11.99 2.60 -3.42
N PHE A 96 12.57 3.67 -3.97
CA PHE A 96 12.95 4.85 -3.19
C PHE A 96 11.73 5.47 -2.49
N LEU A 97 10.64 5.67 -3.21
CA LEU A 97 9.39 6.20 -2.65
C LEU A 97 8.81 5.28 -1.58
N LEU A 98 8.82 3.97 -1.81
CA LEU A 98 8.33 2.97 -0.86
C LEU A 98 9.16 2.98 0.44
N LEU A 99 10.49 3.00 0.33
CA LEU A 99 11.38 3.12 1.48
C LEU A 99 11.16 4.43 2.24
N MET A 100 10.95 5.53 1.54
CA MET A 100 10.64 6.82 2.16
C MET A 100 9.31 6.76 2.93
N LEU A 101 8.26 6.19 2.32
CA LEU A 101 6.96 6.00 2.96
C LEU A 101 7.05 5.08 4.19
N MET A 102 7.77 3.96 4.08
CA MET A 102 8.02 3.05 5.21
C MET A 102 8.74 3.76 6.34
N SER A 103 9.73 4.59 6.03
CA SER A 103 10.47 5.37 7.04
C SER A 103 9.54 6.33 7.78
N VAL A 104 8.64 7.01 7.06
CA VAL A 104 7.63 7.88 7.65
C VAL A 104 6.62 7.10 8.50
N ALA A 105 6.17 5.93 8.03
CA ALA A 105 5.27 5.06 8.78
C ALA A 105 5.89 4.59 10.10
N PHE A 106 7.15 4.15 10.06
CA PHE A 106 7.91 3.77 11.25
C PHE A 106 8.13 4.94 12.20
N TYR A 107 8.48 6.12 11.68
CA TYR A 107 8.62 7.33 12.49
C TYR A 107 7.31 7.69 13.19
N ASN A 108 6.18 7.61 12.48
CA ASN A 108 4.86 7.86 13.05
C ASN A 108 4.48 6.82 14.12
N ASP A 109 4.79 5.55 13.89
CA ASP A 109 4.56 4.49 14.88
C ASP A 109 5.36 4.75 16.17
N ILE A 110 6.66 5.09 16.05
CA ILE A 110 7.52 5.38 17.20
C ILE A 110 7.06 6.65 17.94
N SER A 111 6.68 7.69 17.22
CA SER A 111 6.19 8.95 17.80
C SER A 111 4.84 8.81 18.52
N ARG A 112 4.07 7.76 18.18
CA ARG A 112 2.75 7.48 18.74
C ARG A 112 2.80 6.50 19.93
N LEU A 113 3.93 5.84 20.17
CA LEU A 113 4.22 5.03 21.36
C LEU A 113 4.54 5.93 22.56
#